data_AF-A0A2M4BV47-F1
#
_entry.id   AF-A0A2M4BV47-F1
#
_cell.length_a   1.000
_cell.length_b   1.000
_cell.length_c   1.000
_cell.angle_alpha   90.00
_cell.angle_beta   90.00
_cell.angle_gamma   90.00
#
_symmetry.space_group_name_H-M   'P 1'
#
loop_
_entity.id
_entity.type
_entity.pdbx_description
1 polymer ?
#
loop_
_entity_poly.entity_id
_entity_poly.type
_entity_poly.pdbx_seq_one_letter_code
_entity_poly.pdbx_strand_id
1 'polypeptide(L)'
;WYPGGQNAIDNSLQQQQQQQQQQQQQQAQQHQVRQNQSHVQQNNTIQNKMVANVTGGKVKDNKPRGRMTAYAFFVQTCREEHKKKHPEEQVIFAEFSRKCAERWKTMLDKEKQRFHEMAEKDKQRYELEMQSYVPPKGAVVGRGKKRKQFKDPNAPKRSLSAFFWFCHDERNKVKALNPEYGVGDIAKELGRKWSDMDAEIKQKYEQMAEKDKQRYEQEMTEYKLKCKNEQGTGAPGLNLPQQLQQAGLQHLPPHVQQAAAAQLQAQVVQAHQAAAAAAAAAVQQQQHDDDDDEEDADEDDNE
;
A
#
# COMPACT_ATOMS: atom_id res chain seq x y z
N TRP A 1 -50.66 66.04 -50.87
CA TRP A 1 -49.28 65.54 -50.81
C TRP A 1 -48.93 65.31 -49.35
N TYR A 2 -48.95 64.05 -48.88
CA TYR A 2 -48.67 63.69 -47.47
C TYR A 2 -47.23 63.18 -47.36
N PRO A 3 -46.30 63.91 -46.71
CA PRO A 3 -44.87 63.56 -46.70
C PRO A 3 -44.48 62.62 -45.53
N GLY A 4 -45.43 61.87 -44.95
CA GLY A 4 -45.20 61.08 -43.73
C GLY A 4 -44.95 59.58 -43.91
N GLY A 5 -45.20 59.02 -45.10
CA GLY A 5 -45.19 57.57 -45.32
C GLY A 5 -43.80 56.95 -45.54
N GLN A 6 -42.85 57.70 -46.10
CA GLN A 6 -41.50 57.19 -46.40
C GLN A 6 -40.69 56.90 -45.12
N ASN A 7 -40.73 57.82 -44.14
CA ASN A 7 -39.93 57.73 -42.91
C ASN A 7 -40.28 56.51 -42.04
N ALA A 8 -41.52 56.02 -42.07
CA ALA A 8 -41.93 54.84 -41.30
C ALA A 8 -41.44 53.53 -41.94
N ILE A 9 -41.41 53.47 -43.27
CA ILE A 9 -40.92 52.31 -44.03
C ILE A 9 -39.39 52.22 -43.91
N ASP A 10 -38.69 53.34 -43.99
CA ASP A 10 -37.23 53.39 -43.85
C ASP A 10 -36.78 53.00 -42.42
N ASN A 11 -37.53 53.39 -41.39
CA ASN A 11 -37.25 52.99 -40.00
C ASN A 11 -37.49 51.48 -39.75
N SER A 12 -38.58 50.93 -40.29
CA SER A 12 -38.86 49.48 -40.24
C SER A 12 -37.79 48.66 -40.96
N LEU A 13 -37.32 49.14 -42.12
CA LEU A 13 -36.28 48.46 -42.90
C LEU A 13 -34.93 48.51 -42.16
N GLN A 14 -34.60 49.64 -41.53
CA GLN A 14 -33.38 49.79 -40.74
C GLN A 14 -33.41 48.90 -39.49
N GLN A 15 -34.57 48.77 -38.83
CA GLN A 15 -34.74 47.87 -37.69
C GLN A 15 -34.63 46.39 -38.09
N GLN A 16 -35.18 46.01 -39.25
CA GLN A 16 -35.03 44.67 -39.80
C GLN A 16 -33.56 44.36 -40.14
N GLN A 17 -32.84 45.32 -40.72
CA GLN A 17 -31.42 45.17 -41.04
C GLN A 17 -30.56 45.02 -39.78
N GLN A 18 -30.87 45.78 -38.73
CA GLN A 18 -30.18 45.67 -37.43
C GLN A 18 -30.44 44.31 -36.78
N GLN A 19 -31.67 43.80 -36.84
CA GLN A 19 -32.02 42.48 -36.30
C GLN A 19 -31.32 41.34 -37.06
N GLN A 20 -31.22 41.46 -38.39
CA GLN A 20 -30.48 40.51 -39.22
C GLN A 20 -28.97 40.52 -38.90
N GLN A 21 -28.38 41.69 -38.67
CA GLN A 21 -26.98 41.83 -38.27
C GLN A 21 -26.72 41.21 -36.89
N GLN A 22 -27.64 41.38 -35.95
CA GLN A 22 -27.56 40.79 -34.61
C GLN A 22 -27.67 39.26 -34.65
N GLN A 23 -28.54 38.73 -35.51
CA GLN A 23 -28.65 37.29 -35.75
C GLN A 23 -27.37 36.71 -36.37
N GLN A 24 -26.75 37.43 -37.30
CA GLN A 24 -25.47 37.03 -37.92
C GLN A 24 -24.33 37.00 -36.89
N GLN A 25 -24.27 37.97 -35.97
CA GLN A 25 -23.31 37.97 -34.86
C GLN A 25 -23.51 36.79 -33.90
N GLN A 26 -24.76 36.45 -33.56
CA GLN A 26 -25.05 35.26 -32.74
C GLN A 26 -24.61 33.96 -33.43
N GLN A 27 -24.87 33.83 -34.73
CA GLN A 27 -24.41 32.66 -35.49
C GLN A 27 -22.88 32.57 -35.54
N ALA A 28 -22.18 33.70 -35.70
CA ALA A 28 -20.72 33.75 -35.66
C ALA A 28 -20.17 33.33 -34.28
N GLN A 29 -20.77 33.79 -33.18
CA GLN A 29 -20.40 33.37 -31.83
C GLN A 29 -20.64 31.87 -31.60
N GLN A 30 -21.80 31.34 -32.02
CA GLN A 30 -22.09 29.91 -31.92
C GLN A 30 -21.11 29.07 -32.73
N HIS A 31 -20.74 29.54 -33.93
CA HIS A 31 -19.74 28.87 -34.76
C HIS A 31 -18.37 28.84 -34.07
N GLN A 32 -17.95 29.96 -33.46
CA GLN A 32 -16.69 30.04 -32.71
C GLN A 32 -16.69 29.13 -31.47
N VAL A 33 -17.79 29.06 -30.73
CA VAL A 33 -17.95 28.13 -29.59
C VAL A 33 -17.89 26.68 -30.06
N ARG A 34 -18.52 26.34 -31.20
CA ARG A 34 -18.46 25.01 -31.80
C ARG A 34 -17.03 24.65 -32.25
N GLN A 35 -16.31 25.58 -32.86
CA GLN A 35 -14.91 25.39 -33.23
C GLN A 35 -14.03 25.16 -32.00
N ASN A 36 -14.20 25.95 -30.93
CA ASN A 36 -13.46 25.79 -29.68
C ASN A 36 -13.78 24.43 -29.01
N GLN A 37 -15.03 23.99 -29.00
CA GLN A 37 -15.40 22.66 -28.50
C GLN A 37 -14.76 21.54 -29.33
N SER A 38 -14.76 21.65 -30.67
CA SER A 38 -14.09 20.70 -31.54
C SER A 38 -12.58 20.64 -31.27
N HIS A 39 -11.93 21.79 -31.07
CA HIS A 39 -10.50 21.86 -30.74
C HIS A 39 -10.18 21.21 -29.39
N VAL A 40 -11.03 21.43 -28.38
CA VAL A 40 -10.88 20.79 -27.05
C VAL A 40 -11.10 19.27 -27.12
N GLN A 41 -12.08 18.81 -27.91
CA GLN A 41 -12.32 17.37 -28.13
C GLN A 41 -11.18 16.70 -28.89
N GLN A 42 -10.61 17.37 -29.90
CA GLN A 42 -9.43 16.89 -30.63
C GLN A 42 -8.20 16.82 -29.71
N ASN A 43 -7.95 17.84 -28.90
CA ASN A 43 -6.86 17.83 -27.92
C ASN A 43 -7.03 16.73 -26.86
N ASN A 44 -8.25 16.52 -26.35
CA ASN A 44 -8.53 15.39 -25.45
C ASN A 44 -8.34 14.03 -26.14
N THR A 45 -8.67 13.91 -27.42
CA THR A 45 -8.49 12.67 -28.21
C THR A 45 -7.02 12.39 -28.48
N ILE A 46 -6.22 13.41 -28.78
CA ILE A 46 -4.77 13.31 -29.01
C ILE A 46 -4.07 12.95 -27.71
N GLN A 47 -4.43 13.59 -26.59
CA GLN A 47 -3.93 13.23 -25.25
C GLN A 47 -4.29 11.77 -24.90
N ASN A 48 -5.55 11.33 -25.13
CA ASN A 48 -5.94 9.93 -24.88
C ASN A 48 -5.23 8.94 -25.80
N LYS A 49 -4.99 9.26 -27.08
CA LYS A 49 -4.25 8.39 -28.02
C LYS A 49 -2.76 8.30 -27.68
N MET A 50 -2.13 9.40 -27.30
CA MET A 50 -0.72 9.41 -26.89
C MET A 50 -0.49 8.65 -25.57
N VAL A 51 -1.47 8.69 -24.65
CA VAL A 51 -1.41 7.95 -23.37
C VAL A 51 -1.77 6.47 -23.53
N ALA A 52 -2.68 6.12 -24.45
CA ALA A 52 -3.00 4.71 -24.76
C ALA A 52 -1.79 3.94 -25.32
N ASN A 53 -0.83 4.63 -25.96
CA ASN A 53 0.38 4.02 -26.50
C ASN A 53 1.49 3.81 -25.45
N VAL A 54 1.35 4.36 -24.23
CA VAL A 54 2.34 4.25 -23.15
C VAL A 54 1.99 3.14 -22.15
N THR A 55 0.73 2.73 -22.07
CA THR A 55 0.30 1.63 -21.21
C THR A 55 0.14 0.35 -22.02
N GLY A 56 1.22 -0.42 -22.11
CA GLY A 56 1.23 -1.75 -22.71
C GLY A 56 0.13 -2.65 -22.13
N GLY A 57 -0.66 -3.21 -23.04
CA GLY A 57 -1.43 -4.46 -22.91
C GLY A 57 -2.18 -4.71 -21.61
N LYS A 58 -3.46 -4.33 -21.56
CA LYS A 58 -4.54 -5.07 -20.90
C LYS A 58 -5.90 -4.51 -21.36
N VAL A 59 -6.85 -5.43 -21.57
CA VAL A 59 -8.19 -5.20 -22.10
C VAL A 59 -8.85 -3.99 -21.44
N LYS A 60 -9.45 -3.13 -22.26
CA LYS A 60 -10.13 -1.88 -21.85
C LYS A 60 -11.37 -2.21 -21.01
N ASP A 61 -11.19 -2.33 -19.71
CA ASP A 61 -12.26 -1.97 -18.79
C ASP A 61 -12.53 -0.47 -19.04
N ASN A 62 -13.77 -0.07 -19.36
CA ASN A 62 -14.18 1.34 -19.44
C ASN A 62 -14.12 2.08 -18.09
N LYS A 63 -13.31 1.56 -17.16
CA LYS A 63 -13.10 2.10 -15.84
C LYS A 63 -12.31 3.42 -15.96
N PRO A 64 -12.85 4.52 -15.41
CA PRO A 64 -12.15 5.79 -15.32
C PRO A 64 -10.75 5.62 -14.74
N ARG A 65 -9.74 6.18 -15.41
CA ARG A 65 -8.36 6.18 -14.92
C ARG A 65 -8.31 6.91 -13.59
N GLY A 66 -7.70 6.28 -12.59
CA GLY A 66 -7.55 6.85 -11.25
C GLY A 66 -7.01 8.29 -11.25
N ARG A 67 -7.45 9.09 -10.28
CA ARG A 67 -6.95 10.45 -10.08
C ARG A 67 -5.43 10.47 -9.89
N MET A 68 -4.77 11.34 -10.63
CA MET A 68 -3.34 11.61 -10.53
C MET A 68 -3.07 12.67 -9.47
N THR A 69 -2.01 12.47 -8.70
CA THR A 69 -1.56 13.41 -7.67
C THR A 69 -0.60 14.45 -8.28
N ALA A 70 -0.35 15.54 -7.55
CA ALA A 70 0.58 16.59 -8.00
C ALA A 70 1.98 16.02 -8.29
N TYR A 71 2.45 15.14 -7.41
CA TYR A 71 3.70 14.41 -7.61
C TYR A 71 3.66 13.48 -8.84
N ALA A 72 2.54 12.82 -9.12
CA ALA A 72 2.42 11.95 -10.30
C ALA A 72 2.52 12.75 -11.60
N PHE A 73 1.91 13.94 -11.67
CA PHE A 73 2.09 14.87 -12.79
C PHE A 73 3.54 15.34 -12.90
N PHE A 74 4.17 15.67 -11.78
CA PHE A 74 5.58 16.06 -11.78
C PHE A 74 6.51 14.96 -12.31
N VAL A 75 6.38 13.73 -11.80
CA VAL A 75 7.19 12.58 -12.27
C VAL A 75 6.97 12.33 -13.77
N GLN A 76 5.75 12.53 -14.26
CA GLN A 76 5.47 12.47 -15.70
C GLN A 76 6.24 13.55 -16.46
N THR A 77 6.21 14.81 -16.02
CA THR A 77 6.96 15.89 -16.67
C THR A 77 8.47 15.63 -16.65
N CYS A 78 9.02 15.14 -15.54
CA CYS A 78 10.43 14.77 -15.47
C CYS A 78 10.78 13.61 -16.43
N ARG A 79 9.87 12.66 -16.62
CA ARG A 79 10.07 11.53 -17.54
C ARG A 79 10.06 12.01 -18.99
N GLU A 80 9.17 12.94 -19.33
CA GLU A 80 9.09 13.55 -20.67
C GLU A 80 10.32 14.41 -20.98
N GLU A 81 10.79 15.21 -20.02
CA GLU A 81 12.05 15.96 -20.13
C GLU A 81 13.25 15.03 -20.35
N HIS A 82 13.33 13.94 -19.58
CA HIS A 82 14.42 12.97 -19.72
C HIS A 82 14.36 12.25 -21.07
N LYS A 83 13.17 11.87 -21.54
CA LYS A 83 13.00 11.23 -22.86
C LYS A 83 13.37 12.16 -24.01
N LYS A 84 13.15 13.48 -23.86
CA LYS A 84 13.54 14.50 -24.86
C LYS A 84 15.04 14.77 -24.86
N LYS A 85 15.67 14.82 -23.68
CA LYS A 85 17.11 15.13 -23.52
C LYS A 85 18.01 13.92 -23.72
N HIS A 86 17.51 12.73 -23.41
CA HIS A 86 18.23 11.47 -23.53
C HIS A 86 17.34 10.43 -24.24
N PRO A 87 17.13 10.56 -25.56
CA PRO A 87 16.29 9.62 -26.32
C PRO A 87 16.87 8.20 -26.37
N GLU A 88 18.20 8.06 -26.30
CA GLU A 88 18.90 6.76 -26.37
C GLU A 88 19.31 6.19 -25.00
N GLU A 89 19.25 6.97 -23.91
CA GLU A 89 19.63 6.49 -22.59
C GLU A 89 18.45 5.79 -21.92
N GLN A 90 18.59 4.49 -21.67
CA GLN A 90 17.57 3.71 -21.00
C GLN A 90 17.43 4.15 -19.54
N VAL A 91 16.28 4.73 -19.21
CA VAL A 91 15.98 5.21 -17.85
C VAL A 91 15.93 4.04 -16.87
N ILE A 92 16.92 3.94 -15.98
CA ILE A 92 16.89 3.01 -14.84
C ILE A 92 15.85 3.52 -13.85
N PHE A 93 14.75 2.78 -13.68
CA PHE A 93 13.60 3.22 -12.87
C PHE A 93 13.97 3.57 -11.42
N ALA A 94 14.88 2.80 -10.82
CA ALA A 94 15.33 3.04 -9.44
C ALA A 94 16.07 4.38 -9.29
N GLU A 95 17.00 4.68 -10.21
CA GLU A 95 17.74 5.94 -10.22
C GLU A 95 16.84 7.13 -10.54
N PHE A 96 15.94 6.96 -11.51
CA PHE A 96 15.01 7.99 -11.90
C PHE A 96 14.02 8.35 -10.78
N SER A 97 13.54 7.34 -10.05
CA SER A 97 12.65 7.57 -8.91
C SER A 97 13.34 8.35 -7.78
N ARG A 98 14.62 8.06 -7.50
CA ARG A 98 15.43 8.83 -6.53
C ARG A 98 15.60 10.28 -6.96
N LYS A 99 16.07 10.51 -8.20
CA LYS A 99 16.24 11.86 -8.77
C LYS A 99 14.94 12.67 -8.78
N CYS A 100 13.80 12.03 -9.06
CA CYS A 100 12.49 12.69 -8.98
C CYS A 100 12.09 13.03 -7.54
N ALA A 101 12.34 12.15 -6.58
CA ALA A 101 12.03 12.43 -5.18
C ALA A 101 12.86 13.61 -4.63
N GLU A 102 14.15 13.64 -4.93
CA GLU A 102 15.05 14.75 -4.56
C GLU A 102 14.60 16.07 -5.20
N ARG A 103 14.37 16.07 -6.53
CA ARG A 103 13.90 17.27 -7.24
C ARG A 103 12.53 17.74 -6.73
N TRP A 104 11.61 16.84 -6.38
CA TRP A 104 10.34 17.25 -5.76
C TRP A 104 10.53 17.88 -4.38
N LYS A 105 11.47 17.37 -3.57
CA LYS A 105 11.78 17.93 -2.26
C LYS A 105 12.40 19.33 -2.37
N THR A 106 13.30 19.53 -3.33
CA THR A 106 14.03 20.79 -3.53
C THR A 106 13.29 21.83 -4.39
N MET A 107 12.23 21.44 -5.09
CA MET A 107 11.38 22.39 -5.83
C MET A 107 10.66 23.35 -4.89
N LEU A 108 10.54 24.61 -5.32
CA LEU A 108 9.84 25.64 -4.56
C LEU A 108 8.33 25.37 -4.53
N ASP A 109 7.68 25.79 -3.45
CA ASP A 109 6.23 25.59 -3.28
C ASP A 109 5.42 26.30 -4.35
N LYS A 110 5.93 27.42 -4.89
CA LYS A 110 5.33 28.10 -6.05
C LYS A 110 5.34 27.25 -7.32
N GLU A 111 6.36 26.42 -7.52
CA GLU A 111 6.45 25.50 -8.67
C GLU A 111 5.59 24.25 -8.43
N LYS A 112 5.54 23.76 -7.19
CA LYS A 112 4.61 22.70 -6.78
C LYS A 112 3.16 23.13 -6.93
N GLN A 113 2.83 24.40 -6.70
CA GLN A 113 1.49 24.97 -6.85
C GLN A 113 0.90 24.65 -8.23
N ARG A 114 1.69 24.80 -9.30
CA ARG A 114 1.29 24.47 -10.67
C ARG A 114 0.88 23.00 -10.81
N PHE A 115 1.61 22.09 -10.16
CA PHE A 115 1.29 20.66 -10.15
C PHE A 115 0.08 20.32 -9.27
N HIS A 116 -0.12 21.06 -8.16
CA HIS A 116 -1.31 20.95 -7.33
C HIS A 116 -2.58 21.34 -8.10
N GLU A 117 -2.53 22.43 -8.87
CA GLU A 117 -3.65 22.83 -9.73
C GLU A 117 -3.97 21.78 -10.80
N MET A 118 -2.94 21.16 -11.42
CA MET A 118 -3.14 20.06 -12.38
C MET A 118 -3.79 18.84 -11.70
N ALA A 119 -3.37 18.52 -10.48
CA ALA A 119 -3.94 17.41 -9.71
C ALA A 119 -5.40 17.64 -9.32
N GLU A 120 -5.78 18.87 -8.97
CA GLU A 120 -7.18 19.21 -8.68
C GLU A 120 -8.05 19.15 -9.94
N LYS A 121 -7.54 19.57 -11.10
CA LYS A 121 -8.24 19.38 -12.38
C LYS A 121 -8.43 17.89 -12.72
N ASP A 122 -7.41 17.05 -12.51
CA ASP A 122 -7.52 15.61 -12.76
C ASP A 122 -8.43 14.89 -11.75
N LYS A 123 -8.48 15.39 -10.51
CA LYS A 123 -9.46 14.96 -9.52
C LYS A 123 -10.89 15.25 -10.01
N GLN A 124 -11.17 16.45 -10.51
CA GLN A 124 -12.49 16.79 -11.05
C GLN A 124 -12.85 15.92 -12.27
N ARG A 125 -11.89 15.71 -13.20
CA ARG A 125 -12.04 14.76 -14.31
C ARG A 125 -12.45 13.38 -13.80
N TYR A 126 -11.69 12.84 -12.83
CA TYR A 126 -11.95 11.51 -12.27
C TYR A 126 -13.30 11.42 -11.56
N GLU A 127 -13.70 12.46 -10.82
CA GLU A 127 -14.99 12.51 -10.14
C GLU A 127 -16.15 12.52 -11.13
N LEU A 128 -16.07 13.33 -12.20
CA LEU A 128 -17.08 13.36 -13.27
C LEU A 128 -17.14 12.03 -14.05
N GLU A 129 -15.98 11.48 -14.42
CA GLU A 129 -15.90 10.18 -15.08
C GLU A 129 -16.47 9.08 -14.17
N MET A 130 -16.19 9.10 -12.87
CA MET A 130 -16.73 8.14 -11.90
C MET A 130 -18.23 8.30 -11.70
N GLN A 131 -18.77 9.53 -11.71
CA GLN A 131 -20.22 9.77 -11.64
C GLN A 131 -20.95 9.20 -12.85
N SER A 132 -20.35 9.27 -14.04
CA SER A 132 -20.91 8.67 -15.27
C SER A 132 -20.65 7.17 -15.41
N TYR A 133 -19.76 6.61 -14.59
CA TYR A 133 -19.33 5.22 -14.71
C TYR A 133 -20.30 4.27 -13.99
N VAL A 134 -20.97 3.43 -14.78
CA VAL A 134 -21.72 2.28 -14.29
C VAL A 134 -20.80 1.06 -14.30
N PRO A 135 -20.40 0.52 -13.14
CA PRO A 135 -19.59 -0.69 -13.08
C PRO A 135 -20.34 -1.85 -13.74
N PRO A 136 -19.67 -2.67 -14.59
CA PRO A 136 -20.25 -3.91 -15.10
C PRO A 136 -20.77 -4.77 -13.93
N LYS A 137 -21.98 -5.33 -14.06
CA LYS A 137 -22.57 -6.21 -13.02
C LYS A 137 -21.57 -7.32 -12.67
N GLY A 138 -21.02 -7.28 -11.45
CA GLY A 138 -20.01 -8.24 -10.96
C GLY A 138 -18.58 -7.70 -10.83
N ALA A 139 -18.29 -6.50 -11.33
CA ALA A 139 -17.00 -5.85 -11.09
C ALA A 139 -16.98 -5.21 -9.69
N VAL A 140 -16.16 -5.76 -8.80
CA VAL A 140 -15.94 -5.24 -7.43
C VAL A 140 -15.27 -3.86 -7.53
N VAL A 141 -16.07 -2.80 -7.64
CA VAL A 141 -15.65 -1.40 -7.51
C VAL A 141 -15.39 -1.10 -6.03
N GLY A 142 -14.24 -1.56 -5.57
CA GLY A 142 -13.67 -1.19 -4.29
C GLY A 142 -12.17 -1.23 -4.42
N ARG A 143 -11.52 -0.08 -4.31
CA ARG A 143 -10.06 0.02 -4.22
C ARG A 143 -9.63 -0.80 -3.00
N GLY A 144 -9.08 -2.00 -3.22
CA GLY A 144 -8.22 -2.65 -2.23
C GLY A 144 -8.89 -3.36 -1.06
N LYS A 145 -10.05 -4.01 -1.21
CA LYS A 145 -10.26 -5.23 -0.40
C LYS A 145 -9.34 -6.26 -1.03
N LYS A 146 -8.07 -6.32 -0.59
CA LYS A 146 -7.14 -7.41 -0.93
C LYS A 146 -8.00 -8.66 -0.90
N ARG A 147 -8.19 -9.32 -2.05
CA ARG A 147 -8.86 -10.63 -2.10
C ARG A 147 -8.26 -11.38 -0.92
N LYS A 148 -9.08 -11.73 0.07
CA LYS A 148 -8.62 -12.46 1.27
C LYS A 148 -7.68 -13.51 0.71
N GLN A 149 -6.37 -13.38 0.95
CA GLN A 149 -5.41 -14.34 0.42
C GLN A 149 -5.99 -15.70 0.78
N PHE A 150 -6.09 -16.59 -0.21
CA PHE A 150 -6.41 -17.98 0.05
C PHE A 150 -5.43 -18.39 1.13
N LYS A 151 -5.92 -18.59 2.36
CA LYS A 151 -5.03 -18.95 3.45
C LYS A 151 -4.59 -20.35 3.09
N ASP A 152 -3.29 -20.55 3.03
CA ASP A 152 -2.74 -21.88 2.81
C ASP A 152 -3.40 -22.82 3.84
N PRO A 153 -3.99 -23.94 3.41
CA PRO A 153 -4.62 -24.89 4.34
C PRO A 153 -3.65 -25.40 5.40
N ASN A 154 -2.35 -25.31 5.12
CA ASN A 154 -1.26 -25.73 6.01
C ASN A 154 -0.75 -24.60 6.93
N ALA A 155 -1.25 -23.37 6.80
CA ALA A 155 -0.84 -22.28 7.67
C ALA A 155 -1.44 -22.47 9.07
N PRO A 156 -0.64 -22.32 10.14
CA PRO A 156 -1.12 -22.36 11.51
C PRO A 156 -2.31 -21.43 11.73
N LYS A 157 -3.34 -21.93 12.42
CA LYS A 157 -4.51 -21.13 12.75
C LYS A 157 -4.12 -20.10 13.80
N ARG A 158 -4.49 -18.83 13.56
CA ARG A 158 -4.24 -17.71 14.47
C ARG A 158 -4.66 -18.04 15.90
N SER A 159 -3.87 -17.56 16.86
CA SER A 159 -4.22 -17.67 18.27
C SER A 159 -5.53 -16.93 18.59
N LEU A 160 -6.27 -17.47 19.55
CA LEU A 160 -7.49 -16.89 20.09
C LEU A 160 -7.16 -15.99 21.28
N SER A 161 -7.79 -14.82 21.31
CA SER A 161 -7.73 -13.92 22.48
C SER A 161 -8.60 -14.46 23.63
N ALA A 162 -8.36 -13.99 24.85
CA ALA A 162 -9.08 -14.38 26.07
C ALA A 162 -10.61 -14.27 25.90
N PHE A 163 -11.09 -13.20 25.26
CA PHE A 163 -12.51 -13.03 24.97
C PHE A 163 -13.07 -14.13 24.05
N PHE A 164 -12.29 -14.60 23.08
CA PHE A 164 -12.73 -15.66 22.18
C PHE A 164 -12.72 -17.04 22.83
N TRP A 165 -11.80 -17.30 23.77
CA TRP A 165 -11.85 -18.49 24.63
C TRP A 165 -13.11 -18.49 25.50
N PHE A 166 -13.41 -17.36 26.14
CA PHE A 166 -14.67 -17.19 26.87
C PHE A 166 -15.90 -17.41 25.98
N CYS A 167 -15.93 -16.82 24.78
CA CYS A 167 -17.01 -17.03 23.84
C CYS A 167 -17.16 -18.49 23.40
N HIS A 168 -16.07 -19.27 23.35
CA HIS A 168 -16.14 -20.68 22.97
C HIS A 168 -16.99 -21.48 23.97
N ASP A 169 -16.78 -21.24 25.27
CA ASP A 169 -17.43 -21.98 26.35
C ASP A 169 -18.85 -21.47 26.62
N GLU A 170 -19.07 -20.14 26.58
CA GLU A 170 -20.35 -19.54 26.94
C GLU A 170 -21.35 -19.46 25.79
N ARG A 171 -20.91 -19.45 24.53
CA ARG A 171 -21.81 -19.36 23.38
C ARG A 171 -22.84 -20.47 23.34
N ASN A 172 -22.45 -21.70 23.68
CA ASN A 172 -23.37 -22.84 23.71
C ASN A 172 -24.38 -22.70 24.86
N LYS A 173 -23.96 -22.17 26.01
CA LYS A 173 -24.83 -21.92 27.15
C LYS A 173 -25.85 -20.81 26.85
N VAL A 174 -25.40 -19.69 26.28
CA VAL A 174 -26.28 -18.58 25.89
C VAL A 174 -27.26 -19.01 24.80
N LYS A 175 -26.82 -19.82 23.83
CA LYS A 175 -27.70 -20.37 22.79
C LYS A 175 -28.72 -21.36 23.35
N ALA A 176 -28.35 -22.16 24.35
CA ALA A 176 -29.28 -23.08 25.00
C ALA A 176 -30.35 -22.34 25.83
N LEU A 177 -29.95 -21.25 26.50
CA LEU A 177 -30.88 -20.40 27.26
C LEU A 177 -31.79 -19.56 26.37
N ASN A 178 -31.27 -19.10 25.22
CA ASN A 178 -32.00 -18.25 24.28
C ASN A 178 -31.89 -18.84 22.86
N PRO A 179 -32.63 -19.93 22.55
CA PRO A 179 -32.57 -20.57 21.24
C PRO A 179 -33.11 -19.68 20.10
N GLU A 180 -33.87 -18.62 20.43
CA GLU A 180 -34.36 -17.63 19.47
C GLU A 180 -33.29 -16.61 19.04
N TYR A 181 -32.24 -16.42 19.85
CA TYR A 181 -31.22 -15.41 19.56
C TYR A 181 -30.33 -15.80 18.38
N GLY A 182 -30.20 -14.86 17.45
CA GLY A 182 -29.27 -14.97 16.33
C GLY A 182 -27.81 -14.93 16.80
N VAL A 183 -26.91 -15.40 15.93
CA VAL A 183 -25.44 -15.36 16.15
C VAL A 183 -24.95 -13.97 16.54
N GLY A 184 -25.54 -12.91 15.98
CA GLY A 184 -25.21 -11.52 16.29
C GLY A 184 -25.64 -11.10 17.69
N ASP A 185 -26.84 -11.47 18.13
CA ASP A 185 -27.36 -11.08 19.44
C ASP A 185 -26.69 -11.86 20.58
N ILE A 186 -26.36 -13.14 20.33
CA ILE A 186 -25.50 -13.93 21.24
C ILE A 186 -24.14 -13.25 21.41
N ALA A 187 -23.54 -12.72 20.33
CA ALA A 187 -22.25 -12.05 20.43
C ALA A 187 -22.32 -10.74 21.24
N LYS A 188 -23.41 -9.96 21.12
CA LYS A 188 -23.64 -8.76 21.93
C LYS A 188 -23.79 -9.11 23.41
N GLU A 189 -24.53 -10.15 23.72
CA GLU A 189 -24.74 -10.63 25.09
C GLU A 189 -23.44 -11.12 25.74
N LEU A 190 -22.63 -11.89 25.00
CA LEU A 190 -21.31 -12.33 25.45
C LEU A 190 -20.35 -11.15 25.66
N GLY A 191 -20.43 -10.12 24.82
CA GLY A 191 -19.66 -8.89 25.00
C GLY A 191 -19.97 -8.18 26.31
N ARG A 192 -21.27 -8.05 26.66
CA ARG A 192 -21.71 -7.46 27.94
C ARG A 192 -21.22 -8.30 29.12
N LYS A 193 -21.47 -9.62 29.09
CA LYS A 193 -21.02 -10.52 30.15
C LYS A 193 -19.50 -10.46 30.36
N TRP A 194 -18.73 -10.38 29.28
CA TRP A 194 -17.28 -10.25 29.39
C TRP A 194 -16.87 -8.95 30.07
N SER A 195 -17.51 -7.82 29.76
CA SER A 195 -17.24 -6.55 30.45
C SER A 195 -17.53 -6.66 31.96
N ASP A 196 -18.65 -7.28 32.33
CA ASP A 196 -19.13 -7.38 33.72
C ASP A 196 -18.45 -8.50 34.54
N MET A 197 -17.67 -9.39 33.92
CA MET A 197 -17.00 -10.49 34.62
C MET A 197 -15.85 -10.04 35.53
N ASP A 198 -15.65 -10.81 36.59
CA ASP A 198 -14.56 -10.62 37.56
C ASP A 198 -13.18 -10.76 36.91
N ALA A 199 -12.23 -10.00 37.46
CA ALA A 199 -10.84 -9.98 37.00
C ALA A 199 -10.17 -11.37 37.12
N GLU A 200 -10.51 -12.16 38.13
CA GLU A 200 -9.97 -13.51 38.32
C GLU A 200 -10.37 -14.46 37.18
N ILE A 201 -11.63 -14.41 36.77
CA ILE A 201 -12.12 -15.27 35.68
C ILE A 201 -11.54 -14.79 34.36
N LYS A 202 -11.46 -13.47 34.14
CA LYS A 202 -10.77 -12.90 32.97
C LYS A 202 -9.30 -13.36 32.92
N GLN A 203 -8.61 -13.35 34.06
CA GLN A 203 -7.21 -13.77 34.17
C GLN A 203 -7.04 -15.24 33.79
N LYS A 204 -7.97 -16.12 34.17
CA LYS A 204 -7.96 -17.53 33.74
C LYS A 204 -7.99 -17.65 32.21
N TYR A 205 -8.86 -16.89 31.54
CA TYR A 205 -8.94 -16.89 30.07
C TYR A 205 -7.74 -16.20 29.41
N GLU A 206 -7.16 -15.19 30.06
CA GLU A 206 -5.92 -14.55 29.61
C GLU A 206 -4.75 -15.54 29.64
N GLN A 207 -4.63 -16.35 30.69
CA GLN A 207 -3.63 -17.43 30.75
C GLN A 207 -3.83 -18.48 29.65
N MET A 208 -5.08 -18.82 29.31
CA MET A 208 -5.37 -19.71 28.18
C MET A 208 -5.00 -19.07 26.83
N ALA A 209 -5.27 -17.78 26.68
CA ALA A 209 -4.91 -17.03 25.48
C ALA A 209 -3.39 -16.92 25.30
N GLU A 210 -2.65 -16.70 26.38
CA GLU A 210 -1.18 -16.64 26.33
C GLU A 210 -0.57 -18.01 25.98
N LYS A 211 -1.10 -19.11 26.53
CA LYS A 211 -0.70 -20.47 26.12
C LYS A 211 -0.98 -20.73 24.63
N ASP A 212 -2.14 -20.30 24.13
CA ASP A 212 -2.50 -20.48 22.72
C ASP A 212 -1.68 -19.57 21.79
N LYS A 213 -1.30 -18.38 22.25
CA LYS A 213 -0.35 -17.50 21.56
C LYS A 213 1.03 -18.15 21.46
N GLN A 214 1.54 -18.76 22.54
CA GLN A 214 2.79 -19.50 22.50
C GLN A 214 2.74 -20.68 21.53
N ARG A 215 1.64 -21.45 21.52
CA ARG A 215 1.40 -22.50 20.52
C ARG A 215 1.46 -21.95 19.09
N TYR A 216 0.74 -20.87 18.82
CA TYR A 216 0.71 -20.25 17.48
C TYR A 216 2.10 -19.72 17.08
N GLU A 217 2.86 -19.14 18.00
CA GLU A 217 4.21 -18.68 17.74
C GLU A 217 5.14 -19.83 17.36
N GLN A 218 5.09 -20.95 18.10
CA GLN A 218 5.84 -22.18 17.78
C GLN A 218 5.41 -22.78 16.44
N GLU A 219 4.11 -22.96 16.20
CA GLU A 219 3.62 -23.47 14.92
C GLU A 219 3.99 -22.54 13.75
N MET A 220 4.00 -21.22 13.96
CA MET A 220 4.40 -20.25 12.94
C MET A 220 5.90 -20.24 12.67
N THR A 221 6.76 -20.47 13.67
CA THR A 221 8.20 -20.62 13.42
C THR A 221 8.47 -21.89 12.63
N GLU A 222 7.83 -23.01 12.98
CA GLU A 222 7.90 -24.26 12.22
C GLU A 222 7.35 -24.11 10.80
N TYR A 223 6.20 -23.45 10.63
CA TYR A 223 5.62 -23.19 9.31
C TYR A 223 6.53 -22.33 8.44
N LYS A 224 7.10 -21.26 9.00
CA LYS A 224 8.07 -20.41 8.27
C LYS A 224 9.31 -21.20 7.86
N LEU A 225 9.81 -22.08 8.73
CA LEU A 225 10.95 -22.95 8.42
C LEU A 225 10.60 -23.96 7.32
N LYS A 226 9.43 -24.58 7.39
CA LYS A 226 8.91 -25.52 6.39
C LYS A 226 8.71 -24.86 5.03
N CYS A 227 8.07 -23.68 4.99
CA CYS A 227 7.91 -22.91 3.75
C CYS A 227 9.24 -22.47 3.14
N LYS A 228 10.27 -22.23 3.95
CA LYS A 228 11.61 -21.88 3.46
C LYS A 228 12.32 -23.09 2.82
N ASN A 229 12.11 -24.30 3.36
CA ASN A 229 12.69 -25.53 2.81
C ASN A 229 11.97 -26.01 1.54
N GLU A 230 10.66 -25.81 1.44
CA GLU A 230 9.85 -26.20 0.27
C GLU A 230 10.06 -25.29 -0.95
N GLN A 231 10.51 -24.05 -0.78
CA GLN A 231 10.84 -23.14 -1.90
C GLN A 231 12.17 -23.48 -2.62
N GLY A 232 12.90 -24.50 -2.15
CA GLY A 232 14.16 -24.96 -2.75
C GLY A 232 14.07 -26.23 -3.61
N THR A 233 12.92 -26.91 -3.70
CA THR A 233 12.80 -28.17 -4.47
C THR A 233 11.52 -28.18 -5.31
N GLY A 234 11.65 -27.73 -6.56
CA GLY A 234 10.62 -27.94 -7.56
C GLY A 234 10.67 -29.36 -8.12
N ALA A 235 9.81 -30.26 -7.61
CA ALA A 235 9.15 -31.33 -8.38
C ALA A 235 8.15 -32.11 -7.51
N PRO A 236 6.91 -32.38 -8.00
CA PRO A 236 5.88 -33.09 -7.26
C PRO A 236 5.89 -34.60 -7.57
N GLY A 237 5.62 -35.46 -6.57
CA GLY A 237 5.26 -36.85 -6.84
C GLY A 237 5.47 -37.86 -5.71
N LEU A 238 4.47 -37.95 -4.82
CA LEU A 238 3.93 -39.15 -4.16
C LEU A 238 4.83 -40.12 -3.33
N ASN A 239 4.20 -40.50 -2.20
CA ASN A 239 4.33 -41.72 -1.37
C ASN A 239 5.29 -41.73 -0.16
N LEU A 240 4.70 -41.96 1.00
CA LEU A 240 5.29 -42.60 2.19
C LEU A 240 4.59 -43.98 2.29
N PRO A 241 5.26 -45.09 2.69
CA PRO A 241 5.79 -45.22 4.05
C PRO A 241 7.15 -45.92 4.19
N GLN A 242 7.91 -45.43 5.19
CA GLN A 242 8.70 -46.18 6.17
C GLN A 242 8.95 -47.69 5.91
N GLN A 243 10.23 -48.04 5.72
CA GLN A 243 10.90 -49.32 6.04
C GLN A 243 11.67 -49.96 4.86
N LEU A 244 12.88 -49.43 4.58
CA LEU A 244 14.12 -50.14 4.16
C LEU A 244 15.08 -49.17 3.44
N GLN A 245 15.92 -48.46 4.21
CA GLN A 245 17.27 -48.13 3.73
C GLN A 245 18.21 -47.84 4.92
N GLN A 246 18.23 -48.76 5.89
CA GLN A 246 19.49 -49.09 6.56
C GLN A 246 20.40 -49.76 5.51
N ALA A 247 21.03 -48.97 4.64
CA ALA A 247 22.13 -49.38 3.77
C ALA A 247 22.62 -48.13 3.01
N GLY A 248 23.59 -47.40 3.58
CA GLY A 248 24.13 -46.22 2.90
C GLY A 248 25.15 -45.36 3.66
N LEU A 249 25.53 -45.70 4.89
CA LEU A 249 26.59 -44.99 5.62
C LEU A 249 27.55 -45.98 6.31
N GLN A 250 28.28 -46.80 5.53
CA GLN A 250 29.35 -47.66 6.08
C GLN A 250 30.61 -47.72 5.21
N HIS A 251 31.07 -46.64 4.57
CA HIS A 251 32.43 -46.70 3.99
C HIS A 251 33.31 -45.44 4.11
N LEU A 252 33.06 -44.55 5.06
CA LEU A 252 34.06 -43.53 5.41
C LEU A 252 34.95 -44.05 6.56
N PRO A 253 36.29 -44.03 6.41
CA PRO A 253 37.18 -44.58 7.43
C PRO A 253 37.04 -43.82 8.77
N PRO A 254 37.01 -44.53 9.91
CA PRO A 254 36.78 -43.94 11.23
C PRO A 254 37.84 -42.87 11.61
N HIS A 255 39.06 -42.95 11.03
CA HIS A 255 40.10 -41.95 11.27
C HIS A 255 39.74 -40.54 10.72
N VAL A 256 38.98 -40.47 9.62
CA VAL A 256 38.59 -39.18 9.00
C VAL A 256 37.46 -38.53 9.80
N GLN A 257 36.56 -39.35 10.34
CA GLN A 257 35.43 -38.89 11.15
C GLN A 257 35.89 -38.41 12.53
N GLN A 258 36.91 -39.06 13.10
CA GLN A 258 37.50 -38.67 14.37
C GLN A 258 38.39 -37.41 14.23
N ALA A 259 39.10 -37.25 13.11
CA ALA A 259 39.85 -36.03 12.81
C ALA A 259 38.94 -34.81 12.65
N ALA A 260 37.82 -34.95 11.95
CA ALA A 260 36.83 -33.88 11.77
C ALA A 260 36.15 -33.49 13.10
N ALA A 261 35.81 -34.47 13.95
CA ALA A 261 35.24 -34.21 15.27
C ALA A 261 36.24 -33.52 16.21
N ALA A 262 37.52 -33.92 16.18
CA ALA A 262 38.58 -33.28 16.95
C ALA A 262 38.82 -31.83 16.50
N GLN A 263 38.74 -31.55 15.19
CA GLN A 263 38.87 -30.19 14.66
C GLN A 263 37.70 -29.29 15.09
N LEU A 264 36.47 -29.81 15.09
CA LEU A 264 35.30 -29.04 15.56
C LEU A 264 35.38 -28.76 17.06
N GLN A 265 35.82 -29.73 17.86
CA GLN A 265 36.00 -29.55 19.31
C GLN A 265 37.11 -28.54 19.60
N ALA A 266 38.22 -28.58 18.86
CA ALA A 266 39.29 -27.58 19.00
C ALA A 266 38.81 -26.16 18.67
N GLN A 267 37.95 -26.01 17.67
CA GLN A 267 37.39 -24.71 17.28
C GLN A 267 36.44 -24.14 18.34
N VAL A 268 35.65 -24.99 19.01
CA VAL A 268 34.78 -24.57 20.13
C VAL A 268 35.60 -24.14 21.35
N VAL A 269 36.68 -24.85 21.66
CA VAL A 269 37.57 -24.49 22.79
C VAL A 269 38.29 -23.17 22.52
N GLN A 270 38.77 -22.95 21.29
CA GLN A 270 39.37 -21.67 20.89
C GLN A 270 38.38 -20.50 20.97
N ALA A 271 37.12 -20.71 20.56
CA ALA A 271 36.08 -19.69 20.68
C ALA A 271 35.78 -19.35 22.15
N HIS A 272 35.76 -20.35 23.04
CA HIS A 272 35.53 -20.12 24.46
C HIS A 272 36.70 -19.39 25.14
N GLN A 273 37.95 -19.70 24.77
CA GLN A 273 39.13 -18.99 25.25
C GLN A 273 39.20 -17.54 24.74
N ALA A 274 38.81 -17.28 23.49
CA ALA A 274 38.74 -15.93 22.95
C ALA A 274 37.68 -15.07 23.66
N ALA A 275 36.52 -15.66 24.00
CA ALA A 275 35.48 -15.00 24.79
C ALA A 275 35.94 -14.68 26.22
N ALA A 276 36.69 -15.60 26.85
CA ALA A 276 37.26 -15.37 28.18
C ALA A 276 38.34 -14.28 28.20
N ALA A 277 39.17 -14.19 27.14
CA ALA A 277 40.18 -13.13 27.01
C ALA A 277 39.55 -11.75 26.79
N ALA A 278 38.46 -11.67 26.02
CA ALA A 278 37.72 -10.43 25.81
C ALA A 278 37.04 -9.93 27.10
N ALA A 279 36.53 -10.85 27.93
CA ALA A 279 35.96 -10.50 29.23
C ALA A 279 37.02 -10.00 30.24
N ALA A 280 38.24 -10.54 30.21
CA ALA A 280 39.32 -10.08 31.06
C ALA A 280 39.85 -8.68 30.67
N ALA A 281 39.84 -8.34 29.37
CA ALA A 281 40.25 -7.02 28.89
C ALA A 281 39.24 -5.90 29.25
N ALA A 282 37.95 -6.23 29.33
CA ALA A 282 36.90 -5.27 29.70
C ALA A 282 36.97 -4.85 31.18
N VAL A 283 37.53 -5.68 32.06
CA VAL A 283 37.65 -5.40 33.51
C VAL A 283 38.77 -4.39 33.82
N GLN A 284 39.74 -4.19 32.93
CA GLN A 284 40.84 -3.23 33.15
C GLN A 284 40.52 -1.79 32.74
N GLN A 285 39.44 -1.53 31.99
CA GLN A 285 39.07 -0.17 31.55
C GLN A 285 38.14 0.58 32.52
N GLN A 286 37.75 -0.02 33.65
CA GLN A 286 36.78 0.57 34.61
C GLN A 286 37.43 1.27 35.82
N GLN A 287 38.69 1.70 35.74
CA GLN A 287 39.38 2.39 36.85
C GLN A 287 39.92 3.79 36.47
N HIS A 288 39.36 4.48 35.48
CA HIS A 288 39.89 5.80 35.09
C HIS A 288 38.85 6.82 34.61
N ASP A 289 37.69 6.95 35.26
CA ASP A 289 36.73 8.03 34.98
C ASP A 289 35.95 8.45 36.24
N ASP A 290 36.64 8.66 37.37
CA ASP A 290 36.11 9.40 38.53
C ASP A 290 37.04 10.60 38.75
N ASP A 291 36.74 11.74 38.13
CA ASP A 291 37.11 13.12 38.54
C ASP A 291 36.85 14.06 37.35
N ASP A 292 35.66 14.68 37.31
CA ASP A 292 35.47 16.06 36.82
C ASP A 292 34.02 16.48 37.12
N ASP A 293 33.84 17.04 38.32
CA ASP A 293 32.66 17.78 38.79
C ASP A 293 32.46 19.04 37.92
N GLU A 294 31.35 19.10 37.17
CA GLU A 294 30.86 20.36 36.59
C GLU A 294 30.16 21.19 37.67
N GLU A 295 30.86 22.21 38.17
CA GLU A 295 30.26 23.49 38.54
C GLU A 295 30.01 24.29 37.25
N ASP A 296 28.79 24.73 37.01
CA ASP A 296 28.58 26.13 36.63
C ASP A 296 27.13 26.56 36.89
N ALA A 297 27.03 27.50 37.82
CA ALA A 297 25.81 28.14 38.24
C ALA A 297 25.46 29.26 37.25
N ASP A 298 24.16 29.38 36.97
CA ASP A 298 23.57 30.43 36.16
C ASP A 298 23.95 31.84 36.68
N GLU A 299 24.64 32.64 35.86
CA GLU A 299 24.81 34.07 36.04
C GLU A 299 23.78 34.86 35.19
N ASP A 300 22.93 35.60 35.91
CA ASP A 300 22.16 36.76 35.46
C ASP A 300 23.06 37.89 34.93
N ASP A 301 22.73 38.47 33.76
CA ASP A 301 22.73 39.92 33.45
C ASP A 301 22.50 40.11 31.92
N ASN A 302 21.38 40.66 31.45
CA ASN A 302 21.05 42.10 31.33
C ASN A 302 21.87 42.84 30.25
N GLU A 303 21.29 43.02 29.05
CA GLU A 303 20.98 44.32 28.39
C GLU A 303 20.28 44.12 27.03
#